data_AF-K0TG01-F1
#
_entry.id   AF-K0TG01-F1
#
_cell.length_a   1.000
_cell.length_b   1.000
_cell.length_c   1.000
_cell.angle_alpha   90.00
_cell.angle_beta   90.00
_cell.angle_gamma   90.00
#
_symmetry.space_group_name_H-M   'P 1'
#
loop_
_entity.id
_entity.type
_entity.pdbx_description
1 polymer ?
#
loop_
_entity_poly.entity_id
_entity_poly.type
_entity_poly.pdbx_seq_one_letter_code
_entity_poly.pdbx_strand_id
1 'polypeptide(L)'
;MPPDPMSRILEARIDERRSGPRADRMPRRIGGTEEPSSGDGDVMVLGSGPAMPGAVVVVVGRKSLSLPHPNKSVDRRSGGLVDWWQGVSVFLALSTQMSCHSPARSAGTCANCGKEPSDAVKLKDCTACRIVKYCSVDCQRAHRKQHKKACKKRAAELKDEKLYGQGLERPEGDFCPICTLPIPLPMSEHSVFNVCCMKRICNGCDWAAQKRGMLDCAFCRTPVSGNVADDLAMIQARAGKKDPAAIFFLGGEILPWTIWIAEGHAKGSRTGEGIPQDSAKALRQWERAATQGSVSARHNLGIHDWDQGNYERGVKHFLIAAKMGAKISLDSIKDMFVEGVASKEQYADALKGYQDSMEEMASSERVEVKEIRQRRCNMLRLWEDVRL
;
A
#
# COMPACT_ATOMS: atom_id res chain seq x y z
N MET A 1 -3.09 22.51 -50.72
CA MET A 1 -2.75 22.73 -49.30
C MET A 1 -1.32 22.24 -49.10
N PRO A 2 -0.43 23.05 -48.51
CA PRO A 2 0.91 22.56 -48.18
C PRO A 2 0.79 21.49 -47.08
N PRO A 3 1.62 20.44 -47.09
CA PRO A 3 1.60 19.43 -46.05
C PRO A 3 2.02 20.02 -44.70
N ASP A 4 1.37 19.54 -43.63
CA ASP A 4 1.61 19.90 -42.24
C ASP A 4 3.10 19.72 -41.86
N PRO A 5 3.75 20.73 -41.24
CA PRO A 5 5.16 20.66 -40.81
C PRO A 5 5.49 19.48 -39.89
N MET A 6 4.51 18.85 -39.21
CA MET A 6 4.73 17.67 -38.38
C MET A 6 4.89 16.35 -39.17
N SER A 7 4.34 16.27 -40.39
CA SER A 7 4.50 15.10 -41.26
C SER A 7 5.95 14.93 -41.75
N ARG A 8 6.67 16.04 -41.94
CA ARG A 8 8.07 16.07 -42.38
C ARG A 8 9.06 15.60 -41.30
N ILE A 9 8.72 15.77 -40.03
CA ILE A 9 9.59 15.36 -38.91
C ILE A 9 9.52 13.83 -38.68
N LEU A 10 8.40 13.20 -39.02
CA LEU A 10 8.23 11.75 -38.89
C LEU A 10 8.91 10.99 -40.04
N GLU A 11 8.84 11.50 -41.27
CA GLU A 11 9.52 10.93 -42.43
C GLU A 11 11.05 11.06 -42.34
N ALA A 12 11.56 12.22 -41.85
CA ALA A 12 13.00 12.41 -41.63
C ALA A 12 13.60 11.45 -40.59
N ARG A 13 12.79 10.97 -39.62
CA ARG A 13 13.23 10.03 -38.58
C ARG A 13 13.31 8.57 -39.04
N ILE A 14 12.66 8.24 -40.16
CA ILE A 14 12.65 6.89 -40.75
C ILE A 14 13.86 6.70 -41.68
N ASP A 15 14.32 7.75 -42.37
CA ASP A 15 15.45 7.67 -43.30
C ASP A 15 16.83 7.64 -42.60
N GLU A 16 17.03 8.39 -41.52
CA GLU A 16 18.30 8.36 -40.76
C GLU A 16 18.62 6.98 -40.15
N ARG A 17 17.62 6.11 -39.96
CA ARG A 17 17.82 4.72 -39.48
C ARG A 17 18.15 3.71 -40.57
N ARG A 18 17.98 4.05 -41.86
CA ARG A 18 18.32 3.15 -42.98
C ARG A 18 19.77 3.29 -43.45
N SER A 19 20.48 4.35 -43.05
CA SER A 19 21.84 4.67 -43.48
C SER A 19 22.87 4.61 -42.33
N GLY A 20 22.91 3.51 -41.58
CA GLY A 20 24.03 3.16 -40.69
C GLY A 20 24.98 2.15 -41.38
N PRO A 21 26.30 2.19 -41.12
CA PRO A 21 27.28 1.44 -41.90
C PRO A 21 27.15 -0.08 -41.72
N ARG A 22 27.28 -0.82 -42.84
CA ARG A 22 27.39 -2.29 -42.89
C ARG A 22 28.60 -2.73 -42.07
N ALA A 23 28.38 -3.55 -41.04
CA ALA A 23 29.46 -4.29 -40.38
C ALA A 23 29.86 -5.47 -41.26
N ASP A 24 31.02 -5.36 -41.90
CA ASP A 24 31.66 -6.44 -42.63
C ASP A 24 32.18 -7.55 -41.70
N ARG A 25 32.24 -8.75 -42.27
CA ARG A 25 32.40 -10.05 -41.65
C ARG A 25 33.88 -10.49 -41.67
N MET A 26 34.49 -10.65 -40.47
CA MET A 26 35.55 -11.63 -40.06
C MET A 26 36.94 -11.64 -40.78
N PRO A 27 38.05 -12.02 -40.09
CA PRO A 27 38.33 -13.45 -39.85
C PRO A 27 38.99 -13.85 -38.51
N ARG A 28 38.92 -15.17 -38.27
CA ARG A 28 39.51 -15.96 -37.17
C ARG A 28 41.05 -15.98 -37.22
N ARG A 29 41.69 -16.18 -36.06
CA ARG A 29 43.04 -16.78 -35.97
C ARG A 29 43.12 -17.79 -34.83
N ILE A 30 43.93 -18.81 -35.09
CA ILE A 30 44.12 -20.10 -34.39
C ILE A 30 45.44 -20.05 -33.59
N GLY A 31 45.48 -20.81 -32.47
CA GLY A 31 46.68 -21.34 -31.80
C GLY A 31 47.20 -20.46 -30.64
N GLY A 32 47.62 -20.97 -29.48
CA GLY A 32 47.75 -22.33 -28.96
C GLY A 32 48.49 -22.32 -27.61
N THR A 33 48.25 -23.38 -26.82
CA THR A 33 49.13 -24.07 -25.84
C THR A 33 49.56 -23.45 -24.50
N GLU A 34 49.44 -24.32 -23.47
CA GLU A 34 50.24 -24.52 -22.24
C GLU A 34 49.61 -24.18 -20.87
N GLU A 35 49.17 -25.24 -20.18
CA GLU A 35 49.21 -25.40 -18.71
C GLU A 35 50.67 -25.60 -18.24
N PRO A 36 50.99 -25.44 -16.93
CA PRO A 36 50.96 -26.62 -16.05
C PRO A 36 50.51 -26.38 -14.59
N SER A 37 49.79 -27.40 -14.11
CA SER A 37 49.79 -28.11 -12.82
C SER A 37 50.50 -27.59 -11.55
N SER A 38 49.79 -27.86 -10.44
CA SER A 38 50.22 -28.52 -9.18
C SER A 38 51.00 -27.74 -8.11
N GLY A 39 50.54 -27.89 -6.86
CA GLY A 39 51.29 -27.54 -5.66
C GLY A 39 50.44 -27.62 -4.38
N ASP A 40 50.31 -28.83 -3.84
CA ASP A 40 49.71 -29.17 -2.55
C ASP A 40 50.34 -28.43 -1.36
N GLY A 41 49.59 -28.32 -0.25
CA GLY A 41 50.08 -27.72 0.99
C GLY A 41 49.06 -27.78 2.14
N ASP A 42 49.08 -28.92 2.83
CA ASP A 42 48.21 -29.36 3.92
C ASP A 42 48.42 -28.65 5.29
N VAL A 43 47.32 -28.57 6.04
CA VAL A 43 47.17 -28.87 7.50
C VAL A 43 47.74 -27.89 8.56
N MET A 44 46.85 -27.35 9.41
CA MET A 44 46.77 -27.65 10.87
C MET A 44 45.70 -26.76 11.55
N VAL A 45 44.76 -27.44 12.19
CA VAL A 45 43.80 -26.95 13.19
C VAL A 45 44.52 -26.67 14.51
N LEU A 46 44.21 -25.59 15.23
CA LEU A 46 44.07 -25.59 16.71
C LEU A 46 43.16 -24.42 17.14
N GLY A 47 42.11 -24.74 17.90
CA GLY A 47 41.19 -23.75 18.48
C GLY A 47 41.65 -23.21 19.84
N SER A 48 40.87 -22.24 20.35
CA SER A 48 40.52 -21.93 21.75
C SER A 48 40.29 -20.41 21.91
N GLY A 49 39.09 -19.99 22.31
CA GLY A 49 38.87 -18.64 22.88
C GLY A 49 39.22 -18.61 24.38
N PRO A 50 38.73 -17.66 25.19
CA PRO A 50 38.26 -16.29 24.90
C PRO A 50 38.93 -15.22 25.82
N ALA A 51 38.87 -13.94 25.49
CA ALA A 51 38.86 -12.82 26.46
C ALA A 51 38.65 -11.45 25.80
N MET A 52 37.64 -10.71 26.28
CA MET A 52 37.50 -9.24 26.19
C MET A 52 38.43 -8.59 27.22
N PRO A 53 38.96 -7.35 27.07
CA PRO A 53 38.18 -6.12 27.28
C PRO A 53 38.62 -4.89 26.47
N GLY A 54 37.83 -3.80 26.51
CA GLY A 54 38.34 -2.46 26.22
C GLY A 54 37.33 -1.49 25.62
N ALA A 55 36.71 -0.68 26.49
CA ALA A 55 35.83 0.42 26.12
C ALA A 55 36.57 1.51 25.32
N VAL A 56 35.92 2.04 24.28
CA VAL A 56 36.39 3.21 23.52
C VAL A 56 35.62 4.44 23.99
N VAL A 57 36.38 5.41 24.48
CA VAL A 57 35.97 6.77 24.86
C VAL A 57 35.67 7.56 23.59
N VAL A 58 34.47 8.14 23.49
CA VAL A 58 34.15 9.14 22.45
C VAL A 58 34.17 10.54 23.09
N VAL A 59 35.10 11.35 22.61
CA VAL A 59 35.30 12.77 22.95
C VAL A 59 34.19 13.61 22.32
N VAL A 60 33.44 14.36 23.14
CA VAL A 60 32.45 15.34 22.66
C VAL A 60 33.12 16.71 22.52
N GLY A 61 33.27 17.15 21.27
CA GLY A 61 33.69 18.51 20.94
C GLY A 61 32.55 19.52 21.09
N ARG A 62 32.76 20.56 21.88
CA ARG A 62 31.89 21.74 22.02
C ARG A 62 31.91 22.60 20.75
N LYS A 63 30.74 23.02 20.26
CA LYS A 63 30.55 24.32 19.58
C LYS A 63 29.18 24.89 19.93
N SER A 64 29.16 26.21 20.06
CA SER A 64 28.22 27.06 20.77
C SER A 64 27.35 27.91 19.84
N LEU A 65 26.25 28.44 20.40
CA LEU A 65 25.37 29.55 19.94
C LEU A 65 24.34 29.15 18.86
N SER A 66 23.05 29.52 18.91
CA SER A 66 22.30 30.56 19.63
C SER A 66 20.78 30.25 19.60
N LEU A 67 20.02 30.75 20.57
CA LEU A 67 18.54 30.70 20.65
C LEU A 67 17.96 32.11 20.45
N PRO A 68 16.72 32.25 19.93
CA PRO A 68 15.86 33.39 20.23
C PRO A 68 14.78 33.06 21.27
N HIS A 69 14.43 34.09 22.05
CA HIS A 69 13.52 34.12 23.20
C HIS A 69 12.07 33.66 22.94
N PRO A 70 11.37 33.26 24.02
CA PRO A 70 10.03 33.75 24.26
C PRO A 70 9.90 34.50 25.60
N ASN A 71 8.89 35.37 25.62
CA ASN A 71 8.63 36.42 26.59
C ASN A 71 7.60 35.96 27.65
N LYS A 72 7.68 36.56 28.84
CA LYS A 72 6.65 36.64 29.92
C LYS A 72 6.48 35.39 30.79
N SER A 73 7.13 35.32 31.96
CA SER A 73 6.71 35.86 33.27
C SER A 73 5.46 35.16 33.86
N VAL A 74 5.65 34.38 34.93
CA VAL A 74 4.97 34.53 36.23
C VAL A 74 5.53 33.48 37.22
N ASP A 75 6.15 34.03 38.26
CA ASP A 75 6.39 33.59 39.63
C ASP A 75 6.04 32.16 40.09
N ARG A 76 7.04 31.42 40.62
CA ARG A 76 6.81 30.42 41.67
C ARG A 76 8.02 30.25 42.60
N ARG A 77 7.77 30.65 43.84
CA ARG A 77 8.57 30.47 45.07
C ARG A 77 9.12 29.05 45.28
N SER A 78 10.45 29.02 45.44
CA SER A 78 11.22 28.49 46.59
C SER A 78 10.87 27.17 47.27
N GLY A 79 11.90 26.33 47.41
CA GLY A 79 12.05 25.25 48.39
C GLY A 79 12.16 23.91 47.68
N GLY A 80 13.31 23.23 47.63
CA GLY A 80 14.34 23.11 48.66
C GLY A 80 14.52 21.61 48.89
N LEU A 81 15.42 21.04 48.09
CA LEU A 81 15.79 19.63 47.98
C LEU A 81 16.66 19.23 49.19
N VAL A 82 16.32 18.14 49.88
CA VAL A 82 17.30 17.30 50.60
C VAL A 82 16.90 15.83 50.48
N ASP A 83 17.85 15.05 50.01
CA ASP A 83 17.89 13.60 49.82
C ASP A 83 17.60 12.82 51.13
N TRP A 84 17.16 11.56 50.99
CA TRP A 84 17.99 10.39 51.34
C TRP A 84 17.24 9.07 51.06
N TRP A 85 17.91 8.21 50.30
CA TRP A 85 17.59 6.81 50.03
C TRP A 85 18.05 5.93 51.20
N GLN A 86 17.17 5.06 51.73
CA GLN A 86 17.55 3.77 52.34
C GLN A 86 16.32 2.91 52.68
N GLY A 87 16.45 1.60 52.49
CA GLY A 87 15.92 0.62 53.45
C GLY A 87 14.66 -0.15 53.05
N VAL A 88 14.87 -1.39 52.64
CA VAL A 88 13.87 -2.45 52.43
C VAL A 88 13.30 -2.93 53.77
N SER A 89 11.95 -3.06 53.89
CA SER A 89 11.23 -4.27 54.38
C SER A 89 9.89 -3.99 55.09
N VAL A 90 8.89 -4.80 54.67
CA VAL A 90 7.66 -5.23 55.37
C VAL A 90 6.53 -4.20 55.57
N PHE A 91 5.49 -4.30 54.72
CA PHE A 91 4.11 -4.38 55.21
C PHE A 91 3.30 -5.35 54.34
N LEU A 92 2.66 -6.31 55.02
CA LEU A 92 1.77 -7.31 54.48
C LEU A 92 0.45 -6.69 53.97
N ALA A 93 -0.09 -7.35 52.95
CA ALA A 93 -1.52 -7.57 52.71
C ALA A 93 -2.43 -6.36 52.45
N LEU A 94 -2.70 -6.11 51.16
CA LEU A 94 -4.05 -5.98 50.57
C LEU A 94 -3.90 -5.67 49.08
N SER A 95 -3.61 -6.70 48.28
CA SER A 95 -3.86 -6.64 46.83
C SER A 95 -5.11 -7.44 46.55
N THR A 96 -6.23 -6.72 46.60
CA THR A 96 -7.49 -7.08 45.99
C THR A 96 -7.21 -7.56 44.57
N GLN A 97 -7.57 -8.81 44.29
CA GLN A 97 -7.56 -9.36 42.95
C GLN A 97 -8.36 -8.42 42.04
N MET A 98 -7.67 -7.66 41.18
CA MET A 98 -8.24 -7.17 39.94
C MET A 98 -8.52 -8.39 39.07
N SER A 99 -9.67 -8.99 39.31
CA SER A 99 -10.23 -10.03 38.45
C SER A 99 -10.53 -9.39 37.10
N CYS A 100 -9.64 -9.67 36.16
CA CYS A 100 -9.86 -9.52 34.73
C CYS A 100 -11.09 -10.36 34.36
N HIS A 101 -12.28 -9.74 34.42
CA HIS A 101 -13.48 -10.36 33.87
C HIS A 101 -13.31 -10.42 32.36
N SER A 102 -12.88 -11.58 31.88
CA SER A 102 -13.22 -12.05 30.54
C SER A 102 -14.75 -11.92 30.38
N PRO A 103 -15.27 -11.46 29.23
CA PRO A 103 -16.70 -11.54 29.00
C PRO A 103 -17.08 -13.02 29.00
N ALA A 104 -17.69 -13.46 30.10
CA ALA A 104 -18.20 -14.81 30.25
C ALA A 104 -19.09 -15.08 29.03
N ARG A 105 -18.67 -16.02 28.18
CA ARG A 105 -19.59 -16.72 27.28
C ARG A 105 -20.76 -17.15 28.14
N SER A 106 -21.99 -16.71 27.81
CA SER A 106 -23.16 -17.08 28.61
C SER A 106 -23.19 -18.61 28.70
N ALA A 107 -22.95 -19.11 29.90
CA ALA A 107 -22.88 -20.51 30.23
C ALA A 107 -24.15 -21.18 29.74
N GLY A 108 -23.98 -22.04 28.72
CA GLY A 108 -24.84 -23.16 28.36
C GLY A 108 -26.36 -23.05 28.41
N THR A 109 -27.01 -21.90 28.62
CA THR A 109 -28.43 -21.81 28.99
C THR A 109 -29.14 -20.71 28.21
N CYS A 110 -30.47 -20.78 28.16
CA CYS A 110 -31.29 -19.75 27.53
C CYS A 110 -31.19 -18.44 28.33
N ALA A 111 -30.73 -17.36 27.70
CA ALA A 111 -30.54 -16.06 28.34
C ALA A 111 -31.84 -15.38 28.81
N ASN A 112 -33.02 -15.90 28.45
CA ASN A 112 -34.31 -15.38 28.91
C ASN A 112 -34.93 -16.24 30.02
N CYS A 113 -35.05 -17.55 29.80
CA CYS A 113 -35.78 -18.45 30.69
C CYS A 113 -34.89 -19.42 31.49
N GLY A 114 -33.57 -19.34 31.33
CA GLY A 114 -32.61 -20.18 32.06
C GLY A 114 -32.57 -21.65 31.64
N LYS A 115 -33.41 -22.10 30.69
CA LYS A 115 -33.44 -23.51 30.26
C LYS A 115 -32.08 -23.98 29.75
N GLU A 116 -31.65 -25.12 30.27
CA GLU A 116 -30.48 -25.85 29.79
C GLU A 116 -30.80 -26.59 28.47
N PRO A 117 -29.79 -26.85 27.63
CA PRO A 117 -29.92 -27.62 26.41
C PRO A 117 -30.19 -29.06 26.78
N SER A 118 -31.17 -29.64 26.10
CA SER A 118 -31.47 -31.07 26.18
C SER A 118 -31.59 -31.62 24.76
N ASP A 119 -31.69 -32.94 24.62
CA ASP A 119 -31.87 -33.58 23.31
C ASP A 119 -33.11 -33.03 22.57
N ALA A 120 -34.11 -32.57 23.31
CA ALA A 120 -35.32 -31.92 22.78
C ALA A 120 -35.17 -30.40 22.56
N VAL A 121 -34.26 -29.71 23.26
CA VAL A 121 -34.14 -28.25 23.25
C VAL A 121 -32.73 -27.82 22.85
N LYS A 122 -32.56 -27.47 21.58
CA LYS A 122 -31.31 -26.91 21.05
C LYS A 122 -31.30 -25.40 21.19
N LEU A 123 -30.32 -24.88 21.92
CA LEU A 123 -30.11 -23.44 22.06
C LEU A 123 -29.44 -22.86 20.80
N LYS A 124 -29.95 -21.73 20.31
CA LYS A 124 -29.42 -21.00 19.16
C LYS A 124 -28.81 -19.68 19.59
N ASP A 125 -27.67 -19.33 19.02
CA ASP A 125 -27.03 -18.04 19.26
C ASP A 125 -27.87 -16.88 18.73
N CYS A 126 -27.78 -15.72 19.38
CA CYS A 126 -28.27 -14.47 18.81
C CYS A 126 -27.51 -14.20 17.50
N THR A 127 -28.24 -14.09 16.39
CA THR A 127 -27.66 -13.90 15.05
C THR A 127 -26.83 -12.63 14.92
N ALA A 128 -27.12 -11.59 15.71
CA ALA A 128 -26.42 -10.31 15.67
C ALA A 128 -25.13 -10.32 16.50
N CYS A 129 -25.18 -10.74 17.77
CA CYS A 129 -24.02 -10.62 18.67
C CYS A 129 -23.28 -11.93 18.95
N ARG A 130 -23.90 -13.09 18.72
CA ARG A 130 -23.34 -14.42 18.98
C ARG A 130 -22.84 -14.68 20.42
N ILE A 131 -23.18 -13.80 21.38
CA ILE A 131 -22.78 -13.95 22.80
C ILE A 131 -23.81 -14.77 23.58
N VAL A 132 -25.10 -14.46 23.38
CA VAL A 132 -26.21 -15.02 24.15
C VAL A 132 -26.96 -16.07 23.33
N LYS A 133 -27.52 -17.07 24.02
CA LYS A 133 -28.24 -18.18 23.41
C LYS A 133 -29.72 -18.21 23.82
N TYR A 134 -30.57 -18.75 22.96
CA TYR A 134 -32.02 -18.85 23.17
C TYR A 134 -32.59 -20.20 22.74
N CYS A 135 -33.55 -20.73 23.50
CA CYS A 135 -34.28 -21.94 23.14
C CYS A 135 -35.40 -21.70 22.10
N SER A 136 -35.89 -20.46 22.00
CA SER A 136 -36.95 -20.07 21.07
C SER A 136 -36.86 -18.61 20.64
N VAL A 137 -37.54 -18.26 19.55
CA VAL A 137 -37.66 -16.88 19.06
C VAL A 137 -38.39 -16.00 20.08
N ASP A 138 -39.34 -16.55 20.83
CA ASP A 138 -40.08 -15.80 21.87
C ASP A 138 -39.17 -15.41 23.03
N CYS A 139 -38.29 -16.32 23.46
CA CYS A 139 -37.27 -16.03 24.47
C CYS A 139 -36.31 -14.92 23.98
N GLN A 140 -35.92 -14.95 22.70
CA GLN A 140 -35.09 -13.89 22.13
C GLN A 140 -35.81 -12.54 22.10
N ARG A 141 -37.10 -12.51 21.74
CA ARG A 141 -37.92 -11.30 21.70
C ARG A 141 -38.13 -10.71 23.09
N ALA A 142 -38.41 -11.54 24.09
CA ALA A 142 -38.58 -11.13 25.48
C ALA A 142 -37.29 -10.49 26.05
N HIS A 143 -36.13 -11.13 25.83
CA HIS A 143 -34.84 -10.61 26.29
C HIS A 143 -34.31 -9.43 25.46
N ARG A 144 -34.98 -9.05 24.35
CA ARG A 144 -34.51 -8.02 23.42
C ARG A 144 -34.25 -6.68 24.10
N LYS A 145 -35.14 -6.25 25.00
CA LYS A 145 -35.01 -4.95 25.68
C LYS A 145 -33.79 -4.90 26.61
N GLN A 146 -33.52 -6.00 27.32
CA GLN A 146 -32.42 -6.08 28.29
C GLN A 146 -31.05 -6.13 27.60
N HIS A 147 -30.92 -6.83 26.47
CA HIS A 147 -29.61 -6.99 25.81
C HIS A 147 -29.37 -6.07 24.61
N LYS A 148 -30.33 -5.25 24.16
CA LYS A 148 -30.22 -4.44 22.92
C LYS A 148 -28.94 -3.62 22.83
N LYS A 149 -28.53 -2.95 23.92
CA LYS A 149 -27.33 -2.09 23.95
C LYS A 149 -26.05 -2.93 23.80
N ALA A 150 -25.91 -3.98 24.59
CA ALA A 150 -24.78 -4.91 24.51
C ALA A 150 -24.73 -5.64 23.16
N CYS A 151 -25.88 -6.03 22.62
CA CYS A 151 -26.02 -6.67 21.32
C CYS A 151 -25.50 -5.78 20.19
N LYS A 152 -25.91 -4.50 20.17
CA LYS A 152 -25.45 -3.53 19.17
C LYS A 152 -23.95 -3.31 19.24
N LYS A 153 -23.40 -3.14 20.45
CA LYS A 153 -21.96 -2.98 20.65
C LYS A 153 -21.20 -4.18 20.09
N ARG A 154 -21.60 -5.40 20.48
CA ARG A 154 -20.95 -6.61 19.99
C ARG A 154 -21.11 -6.83 18.49
N ALA A 155 -22.27 -6.52 17.93
CA ALA A 155 -22.50 -6.61 16.49
C ALA A 155 -21.57 -5.66 15.71
N ALA A 156 -21.30 -4.46 16.24
CA ALA A 156 -20.33 -3.55 15.67
C ALA A 156 -18.89 -4.09 15.78
N GLU A 157 -18.50 -4.63 16.94
CA GLU A 157 -17.19 -5.28 17.13
C GLU A 157 -16.98 -6.44 16.14
N LEU A 158 -17.98 -7.30 15.94
CA LEU A 158 -17.91 -8.40 14.97
C LEU A 158 -17.81 -7.88 13.52
N LYS A 159 -18.45 -6.75 13.22
CA LYS A 159 -18.34 -6.10 11.91
C LYS A 159 -16.91 -5.59 11.69
N ASP A 160 -16.34 -4.92 12.70
CA ASP A 160 -14.98 -4.40 12.65
C ASP A 160 -13.94 -5.53 12.59
N GLU A 161 -14.12 -6.59 13.37
CA GLU A 161 -13.27 -7.78 13.34
C GLU A 161 -13.21 -8.39 11.93
N LYS A 162 -14.38 -8.52 11.27
CA LYS A 162 -14.44 -8.98 9.88
C LYS A 162 -13.76 -7.98 8.92
N LEU A 163 -14.00 -6.69 9.09
CA LEU A 163 -13.46 -5.64 8.21
C LEU A 163 -11.94 -5.55 8.29
N TYR A 164 -11.35 -5.64 9.48
CA TYR A 164 -9.89 -5.57 9.66
C TYR A 164 -9.20 -6.92 9.47
N GLY A 165 -9.92 -8.05 9.57
CA GLY A 165 -9.36 -9.39 9.36
C GLY A 165 -9.34 -9.89 7.90
N GLN A 166 -9.85 -9.10 6.94
CA GLN A 166 -9.96 -9.49 5.53
C GLN A 166 -9.29 -8.47 4.60
N GLY A 167 -8.85 -8.87 3.41
CA GLY A 167 -8.30 -7.94 2.41
C GLY A 167 -7.04 -7.23 2.90
N LEU A 168 -6.15 -7.99 3.54
CA LEU A 168 -4.82 -7.54 3.95
C LEU A 168 -3.77 -7.71 2.82
N GLU A 169 -4.09 -8.50 1.81
CA GLU A 169 -3.27 -8.76 0.65
C GLU A 169 -3.83 -8.05 -0.58
N ARG A 170 -2.95 -7.72 -1.53
CA ARG A 170 -3.34 -7.07 -2.79
C ARG A 170 -4.07 -8.06 -3.70
N PRO A 171 -5.10 -7.62 -4.44
CA PRO A 171 -5.81 -8.48 -5.37
C PRO A 171 -4.90 -8.90 -6.53
N GLU A 172 -5.15 -10.06 -7.15
CA GLU A 172 -4.33 -10.59 -8.26
C GLU A 172 -4.15 -9.61 -9.44
N GLY A 173 -5.14 -8.74 -9.69
CA GLY A 173 -5.08 -7.72 -10.73
C GLY A 173 -4.02 -6.63 -10.53
N ASP A 174 -3.44 -6.55 -9.33
CA ASP A 174 -2.39 -5.59 -8.97
C ASP A 174 -0.98 -6.08 -9.33
N PHE A 175 -0.85 -7.34 -9.77
CA PHE A 175 0.43 -7.96 -10.10
C PHE A 175 0.71 -7.87 -11.59
N CYS A 176 1.98 -7.64 -11.94
CA CYS A 176 2.40 -7.65 -13.33
C CYS A 176 2.36 -9.07 -13.88
N PRO A 177 1.66 -9.36 -15.00
CA PRO A 177 1.56 -10.72 -15.52
C PRO A 177 2.87 -11.25 -16.15
N ILE A 178 3.89 -10.40 -16.32
CA ILE A 178 5.19 -10.79 -16.88
C ILE A 178 6.19 -11.14 -15.78
N CYS A 179 6.37 -10.27 -14.78
CA CYS A 179 7.33 -10.52 -13.69
C CYS A 179 6.70 -11.03 -12.41
N THR A 180 5.36 -11.17 -12.37
CA THR A 180 4.56 -11.60 -11.20
C THR A 180 4.76 -10.77 -9.93
N LEU A 181 5.49 -9.65 -10.00
CA LEU A 181 5.69 -8.74 -8.87
C LEU A 181 4.54 -7.74 -8.76
N PRO A 182 4.15 -7.35 -7.53
CA PRO A 182 3.14 -6.32 -7.30
C PRO A 182 3.56 -5.00 -7.96
N ILE A 183 2.62 -4.29 -8.59
CA ILE A 183 2.90 -3.03 -9.28
C ILE A 183 2.88 -1.88 -8.25
N PRO A 184 3.91 -1.01 -8.18
CA PRO A 184 3.94 0.09 -7.22
C PRO A 184 2.72 1.01 -7.32
N LEU A 185 2.28 1.55 -6.17
CA LEU A 185 1.18 2.51 -6.10
C LEU A 185 1.69 3.95 -6.26
N PRO A 186 0.96 4.81 -7.00
CA PRO A 186 -0.27 4.52 -7.75
C PRO A 186 0.02 3.76 -9.05
N MET A 187 -0.76 2.71 -9.33
CA MET A 187 -0.50 1.84 -10.49
C MET A 187 -0.55 2.58 -11.83
N SER A 188 -1.33 3.66 -11.95
CA SER A 188 -1.42 4.49 -13.14
C SER A 188 -0.08 5.12 -13.55
N GLU A 189 0.80 5.40 -12.58
CA GLU A 189 2.12 5.99 -12.84
C GLU A 189 3.18 4.92 -13.11
N HIS A 190 2.96 3.70 -12.60
CA HIS A 190 3.94 2.60 -12.60
C HIS A 190 3.61 1.45 -13.57
N SER A 191 2.56 1.59 -14.39
CA SER A 191 2.15 0.58 -15.35
C SER A 191 1.57 1.17 -16.63
N VAL A 192 1.54 0.34 -17.67
CA VAL A 192 0.83 0.58 -18.93
C VAL A 192 -0.32 -0.41 -19.04
N PHE A 193 -1.50 0.07 -19.44
CA PHE A 193 -2.65 -0.78 -19.72
C PHE A 193 -2.73 -1.04 -21.23
N ASN A 194 -2.74 -2.31 -21.63
CA ASN A 194 -2.71 -2.71 -23.03
C ASN A 194 -4.10 -3.13 -23.49
N VAL A 195 -4.70 -2.35 -24.39
CA VAL A 195 -6.05 -2.60 -24.93
C VAL A 195 -6.13 -3.90 -25.74
N CYS A 196 -5.03 -4.35 -26.39
CA CYS A 196 -5.02 -5.60 -27.18
C CYS A 196 -5.47 -6.82 -26.37
N CYS A 197 -5.16 -6.85 -25.07
CA CYS A 197 -5.31 -8.02 -24.20
C CYS A 197 -5.93 -7.71 -22.84
N MET A 198 -6.32 -6.46 -22.62
CA MET A 198 -6.85 -5.96 -21.35
C MET A 198 -5.94 -6.25 -20.14
N LYS A 199 -4.62 -6.25 -20.37
CA LYS A 199 -3.62 -6.51 -19.31
C LYS A 199 -2.86 -5.25 -18.94
N ARG A 200 -2.68 -5.08 -17.64
CA ARG A 200 -1.80 -4.08 -17.03
C ARG A 200 -0.41 -4.67 -16.86
N ILE A 201 0.61 -3.99 -17.38
CA ILE A 201 2.01 -4.44 -17.31
C ILE A 201 2.81 -3.35 -16.60
N CYS A 202 3.70 -3.72 -15.68
CA CYS A 202 4.55 -2.72 -15.03
C CYS A 202 5.51 -2.06 -16.04
N ASN A 203 5.82 -0.78 -15.82
CA ASN A 203 6.71 -0.03 -16.70
C ASN A 203 8.09 -0.69 -16.88
N GLY A 204 8.58 -1.41 -15.86
CA GLY A 204 9.85 -2.12 -15.94
C GLY A 204 9.83 -3.23 -17.01
N CYS A 205 8.79 -4.06 -17.04
CA CYS A 205 8.66 -5.11 -18.06
C CYS A 205 8.42 -4.54 -19.47
N ASP A 206 7.63 -3.48 -19.57
CA ASP A 206 7.40 -2.76 -20.82
C ASP A 206 8.73 -2.19 -21.37
N TRP A 207 9.50 -1.52 -20.52
CA TRP A 207 10.82 -1.00 -20.89
C TRP A 207 11.82 -2.10 -21.25
N ALA A 208 11.83 -3.21 -20.51
CA ALA A 208 12.69 -4.35 -20.82
C ALA A 208 12.39 -4.93 -22.21
N ALA A 209 11.12 -4.94 -22.64
CA ALA A 209 10.73 -5.33 -24.00
C ALA A 209 11.24 -4.32 -25.04
N GLN A 210 11.04 -3.02 -24.78
CA GLN A 210 11.49 -1.95 -25.68
C GLN A 210 13.01 -1.95 -25.90
N LYS A 211 13.81 -2.19 -24.85
CA LYS A 211 15.27 -2.33 -24.99
C LYS A 211 15.69 -3.45 -25.94
N ARG A 212 14.86 -4.48 -26.08
CA ARG A 212 15.08 -5.61 -26.99
C ARG A 212 14.54 -5.34 -28.41
N GLY A 213 14.10 -4.12 -28.69
CA GLY A 213 13.53 -3.71 -29.97
C GLY A 213 12.06 -4.10 -30.15
N MET A 214 11.37 -4.55 -29.10
CA MET A 214 9.94 -4.85 -29.16
C MET A 214 9.13 -3.60 -28.82
N LEU A 215 8.51 -2.99 -29.83
CA LEU A 215 7.58 -1.86 -29.67
C LEU A 215 6.10 -2.31 -29.63
N ASP A 216 5.84 -3.57 -29.95
CA ASP A 216 4.53 -4.21 -29.79
C ASP A 216 4.22 -4.43 -28.31
N CYS A 217 2.95 -4.77 -27.99
CA CYS A 217 2.57 -5.06 -26.61
C CYS A 217 3.45 -6.15 -25.98
N ALA A 218 4.11 -5.82 -24.87
CA ALA A 218 5.04 -6.71 -24.18
C ALA A 218 4.43 -8.04 -23.69
N PHE A 219 3.09 -8.12 -23.59
CA PHE A 219 2.38 -9.34 -23.20
C PHE A 219 1.85 -10.13 -24.39
N CYS A 220 1.05 -9.48 -25.25
CA CYS A 220 0.30 -10.15 -26.32
C CYS A 220 1.04 -10.15 -27.68
N ARG A 221 2.13 -9.37 -27.81
CA ARG A 221 2.87 -9.09 -29.05
C ARG A 221 2.03 -8.50 -30.20
N THR A 222 0.79 -8.08 -29.93
CA THR A 222 -0.02 -7.34 -30.91
C THR A 222 0.59 -5.95 -31.11
N PRO A 223 0.74 -5.51 -32.37
CA PRO A 223 1.17 -4.15 -32.66
C PRO A 223 0.30 -3.11 -31.97
N VAL A 224 0.95 -2.08 -31.43
CA VAL A 224 0.25 -0.96 -30.79
C VAL A 224 -0.39 -0.10 -31.88
N SER A 225 -1.69 0.15 -31.75
CA SER A 225 -2.38 1.06 -32.67
C SER A 225 -2.04 2.51 -32.32
N GLY A 226 -1.89 3.36 -33.34
CA GLY A 226 -1.65 4.79 -33.15
C GLY A 226 -2.93 5.62 -33.15
N ASN A 227 -4.11 4.99 -33.23
CA ASN A 227 -5.37 5.71 -33.42
C ASN A 227 -6.48 5.16 -32.51
N VAL A 228 -7.36 6.06 -32.08
CA VAL A 228 -8.43 5.77 -31.12
C VAL A 228 -9.48 4.82 -31.70
N ALA A 229 -9.67 4.83 -33.03
CA ALA A 229 -10.69 4.00 -33.69
C ALA A 229 -10.34 2.50 -33.60
N ASP A 230 -9.07 2.15 -33.84
CA ASP A 230 -8.57 0.78 -33.75
C ASP A 230 -8.59 0.30 -32.29
N ASP A 231 -8.20 1.15 -31.33
CA ASP A 231 -8.28 0.84 -29.90
C ASP A 231 -9.73 0.57 -29.47
N LEU A 232 -10.69 1.38 -29.94
CA LEU A 232 -12.11 1.18 -29.65
C LEU A 232 -12.63 -0.12 -30.28
N ALA A 233 -12.24 -0.43 -31.51
CA ALA A 233 -12.61 -1.68 -32.17
C ALA A 233 -12.08 -2.90 -31.40
N MET A 234 -10.83 -2.84 -30.90
CA MET A 234 -10.27 -3.89 -30.04
C MET A 234 -11.05 -4.03 -28.72
N ILE A 235 -11.42 -2.92 -28.09
CA ILE A 235 -12.21 -2.92 -26.86
C ILE A 235 -13.60 -3.54 -27.10
N GLN A 236 -14.29 -3.14 -28.16
CA GLN A 236 -15.59 -3.69 -28.54
C GLN A 236 -15.50 -5.19 -28.82
N ALA A 237 -14.47 -5.65 -29.53
CA ALA A 237 -14.25 -7.07 -29.78
C ALA A 237 -14.03 -7.88 -28.49
N ARG A 238 -13.35 -7.30 -27.48
CA ARG A 238 -13.14 -7.92 -26.17
C ARG A 238 -14.42 -7.93 -25.33
N ALA A 239 -15.21 -6.87 -25.36
CA ALA A 239 -16.51 -6.83 -24.70
C ALA A 239 -17.51 -7.83 -25.31
N GLY A 240 -17.47 -8.03 -26.63
CA GLY A 240 -18.21 -9.11 -27.29
C GLY A 240 -17.83 -10.50 -26.78
N LYS A 241 -16.59 -10.69 -26.31
CA LYS A 241 -16.10 -11.90 -25.63
C LYS A 241 -16.37 -11.92 -24.12
N LYS A 242 -17.17 -10.98 -23.62
CA LYS A 242 -17.54 -10.83 -22.20
C LYS A 242 -16.35 -10.57 -21.26
N ASP A 243 -15.28 -9.94 -21.77
CA ASP A 243 -14.16 -9.52 -20.94
C ASP A 243 -14.63 -8.43 -19.95
N PRO A 244 -14.52 -8.65 -18.61
CA PRO A 244 -15.04 -7.70 -17.62
C PRO A 244 -14.34 -6.34 -17.66
N ALA A 245 -13.04 -6.31 -17.97
CA ALA A 245 -12.30 -5.06 -18.09
C ALA A 245 -12.78 -4.30 -19.32
N ALA A 246 -12.94 -4.97 -20.46
CA ALA A 246 -13.46 -4.34 -21.67
C ALA A 246 -14.89 -3.80 -21.49
N ILE A 247 -15.77 -4.56 -20.83
CA ILE A 247 -17.13 -4.11 -20.50
C ILE A 247 -17.08 -2.87 -19.58
N PHE A 248 -16.18 -2.86 -18.59
CA PHE A 248 -15.97 -1.70 -17.72
C PHE A 248 -15.50 -0.47 -18.51
N PHE A 249 -14.55 -0.64 -19.44
CA PHE A 249 -14.05 0.45 -20.30
C PHE A 249 -15.11 0.99 -21.28
N LEU A 250 -16.07 0.16 -21.72
CA LEU A 250 -17.20 0.62 -22.53
C LEU A 250 -18.33 1.25 -21.71
N GLY A 251 -18.53 0.78 -20.48
CA GLY A 251 -19.61 1.21 -19.60
C GLY A 251 -19.35 2.52 -18.86
N GLY A 252 -18.11 3.03 -18.89
CA GLY A 252 -17.71 4.30 -18.29
C GLY A 252 -17.19 5.27 -19.35
N GLU A 253 -17.52 6.54 -19.20
CA GLU A 253 -17.04 7.69 -19.98
C GLU A 253 -15.50 7.88 -19.88
N ILE A 254 -14.69 6.93 -20.36
CA ILE A 254 -13.21 6.94 -20.31
C ILE A 254 -12.61 7.18 -21.71
N LEU A 255 -13.35 7.79 -22.63
CA LEU A 255 -12.74 8.46 -23.78
C LEU A 255 -11.83 9.66 -23.41
N PRO A 256 -11.82 10.22 -22.17
CA PRO A 256 -10.84 11.24 -21.84
C PRO A 256 -9.45 10.71 -21.44
N TRP A 257 -9.17 9.43 -21.14
CA TRP A 257 -7.82 9.11 -20.62
C TRP A 257 -6.71 9.20 -21.68
N THR A 258 -7.02 8.87 -22.93
CA THR A 258 -6.11 9.06 -24.08
C THR A 258 -6.03 10.53 -24.52
N ILE A 259 -7.11 11.30 -24.37
CA ILE A 259 -7.14 12.75 -24.65
C ILE A 259 -6.42 13.56 -23.55
N TRP A 260 -6.55 13.17 -22.28
CA TRP A 260 -5.98 13.85 -21.11
C TRP A 260 -4.45 13.74 -21.02
N ILE A 261 -3.86 12.68 -21.58
CA ILE A 261 -2.39 12.55 -21.72
C ILE A 261 -1.87 13.32 -22.96
N ALA A 262 -2.69 13.46 -24.02
CA ALA A 262 -2.30 14.16 -25.25
C ALA A 262 -2.29 15.69 -25.10
N GLU A 263 -3.12 16.26 -24.22
CA GLU A 263 -3.30 17.72 -24.07
C GLU A 263 -2.43 18.36 -22.97
N GLY A 264 -1.52 17.62 -22.33
CA GLY A 264 -0.52 18.24 -21.43
C GLY A 264 -1.09 18.91 -20.17
N HIS A 265 -2.27 18.52 -19.70
CA HIS A 265 -2.84 19.03 -18.45
C HIS A 265 -2.15 18.39 -17.23
N ALA A 266 -0.97 18.91 -16.91
CA ALA A 266 -0.33 18.77 -15.61
C ALA A 266 -1.17 19.47 -14.53
N LYS A 267 -2.21 18.79 -14.03
CA LYS A 267 -2.82 18.98 -12.71
C LYS A 267 -3.81 17.84 -12.50
N GLY A 268 -3.28 16.68 -12.15
CA GLY A 268 -4.06 15.63 -11.50
C GLY A 268 -4.49 16.12 -10.13
N SER A 269 -5.58 16.89 -10.09
CA SER A 269 -6.21 17.30 -8.86
C SER A 269 -6.65 16.04 -8.12
N ARG A 270 -5.91 15.69 -7.07
CA ARG A 270 -6.32 14.74 -6.03
C ARG A 270 -7.35 15.39 -5.10
N THR A 271 -8.29 16.13 -5.64
CA THR A 271 -9.38 16.71 -4.85
C THR A 271 -10.59 15.82 -5.04
N GLY A 272 -11.03 15.24 -3.93
CA GLY A 272 -12.22 14.41 -3.87
C GLY A 272 -13.46 15.24 -4.19
N GLU A 273 -13.83 15.28 -5.46
CA GLU A 273 -15.11 15.83 -5.88
C GLU A 273 -16.08 14.70 -6.14
N GLY A 274 -17.12 14.68 -5.31
CA GLY A 274 -18.24 13.75 -5.40
C GLY A 274 -18.18 12.60 -4.39
N ILE A 275 -18.14 12.89 -3.09
CA ILE A 275 -18.75 11.94 -2.15
C ILE A 275 -20.21 11.79 -2.62
N PRO A 276 -20.67 10.59 -2.99
CA PRO A 276 -22.04 10.40 -3.44
C PRO A 276 -22.98 10.93 -2.36
N GLN A 277 -24.02 11.64 -2.76
CA GLN A 277 -25.08 12.18 -1.90
C GLN A 277 -25.72 11.11 -0.98
N ASP A 278 -25.46 9.82 -1.27
CA ASP A 278 -25.72 8.66 -0.43
C ASP A 278 -24.40 8.10 0.16
N SER A 279 -23.86 8.80 1.16
CA SER A 279 -22.63 8.42 1.88
C SER A 279 -22.70 6.98 2.42
N ALA A 280 -23.88 6.52 2.82
CA ALA A 280 -24.08 5.16 3.32
C ALA A 280 -23.90 4.08 2.23
N LYS A 281 -24.30 4.35 0.97
CA LYS A 281 -24.02 3.44 -0.16
C LYS A 281 -22.53 3.38 -0.47
N ALA A 282 -21.87 4.54 -0.52
CA ALA A 282 -20.43 4.61 -0.76
C ALA A 282 -19.63 3.82 0.29
N LEU A 283 -19.97 3.98 1.57
CA LEU A 283 -19.33 3.25 2.66
C LEU A 283 -19.48 1.74 2.53
N ARG A 284 -20.68 1.24 2.20
CA ARG A 284 -20.87 -0.20 2.00
C ARG A 284 -20.03 -0.74 0.84
N GLN A 285 -19.88 0.05 -0.22
CA GLN A 285 -19.04 -0.34 -1.36
C GLN A 285 -17.56 -0.32 -0.99
N TRP A 286 -17.09 0.69 -0.27
CA TRP A 286 -15.71 0.74 0.20
C TRP A 286 -15.41 -0.36 1.22
N GLU A 287 -16.30 -0.66 2.16
CA GLU A 287 -16.15 -1.80 3.09
C GLU A 287 -16.00 -3.12 2.31
N ARG A 288 -16.84 -3.33 1.29
CA ARG A 288 -16.75 -4.52 0.43
C ARG A 288 -15.42 -4.55 -0.35
N ALA A 289 -15.02 -3.45 -0.97
CA ALA A 289 -13.77 -3.39 -1.71
C ALA A 289 -12.54 -3.54 -0.78
N ALA A 290 -12.59 -2.98 0.42
CA ALA A 290 -11.53 -3.10 1.42
C ALA A 290 -11.37 -4.54 1.92
N THR A 291 -12.48 -5.28 2.12
CA THR A 291 -12.42 -6.71 2.44
C THR A 291 -11.89 -7.57 1.28
N GLN A 292 -11.85 -7.04 0.06
CA GLN A 292 -11.26 -7.66 -1.13
C GLN A 292 -9.82 -7.19 -1.41
N GLY A 293 -9.23 -6.37 -0.53
CA GLY A 293 -7.84 -5.91 -0.68
C GLY A 293 -7.66 -4.61 -1.47
N SER A 294 -8.75 -3.86 -1.75
CA SER A 294 -8.62 -2.56 -2.41
C SER A 294 -7.95 -1.53 -1.50
N VAL A 295 -6.73 -1.15 -1.85
CA VAL A 295 -5.91 -0.18 -1.11
C VAL A 295 -6.54 1.22 -1.12
N SER A 296 -7.11 1.65 -2.26
CA SER A 296 -7.81 2.93 -2.36
C SER A 296 -9.08 2.96 -1.51
N ALA A 297 -9.84 1.86 -1.45
CA ALA A 297 -11.01 1.78 -0.59
C ALA A 297 -10.63 1.86 0.90
N ARG A 298 -9.53 1.19 1.29
CA ARG A 298 -8.97 1.31 2.65
C ARG A 298 -8.62 2.76 2.99
N HIS A 299 -7.91 3.46 2.10
CA HIS A 299 -7.56 4.87 2.31
C HIS A 299 -8.81 5.75 2.46
N ASN A 300 -9.82 5.59 1.61
CA ASN A 300 -11.06 6.37 1.68
C ASN A 300 -11.87 6.09 2.95
N LEU A 301 -11.89 4.85 3.44
CA LEU A 301 -12.47 4.54 4.75
C LEU A 301 -11.72 5.24 5.89
N GLY A 302 -10.39 5.36 5.79
CA GLY A 302 -9.58 6.11 6.74
C GLY A 302 -9.93 7.59 6.78
N ILE A 303 -10.09 8.23 5.62
CA ILE A 303 -10.54 9.62 5.50
C ILE A 303 -11.95 9.77 6.08
N HIS A 304 -12.87 8.86 5.75
CA HIS A 304 -14.22 8.93 6.28
C HIS A 304 -14.25 8.84 7.80
N ASP A 305 -13.52 7.89 8.40
CA ASP A 305 -13.46 7.75 9.85
C ASP A 305 -12.78 8.96 10.51
N TRP A 306 -11.79 9.56 9.85
CA TRP A 306 -11.17 10.82 10.26
C TRP A 306 -12.18 11.98 10.31
N ASP A 307 -12.93 12.19 9.23
CA ASP A 307 -13.94 13.25 9.13
C ASP A 307 -15.08 13.09 10.16
N GLN A 308 -15.35 11.86 10.59
CA GLN A 308 -16.33 11.55 11.64
C GLN A 308 -15.76 11.65 13.07
N GLY A 309 -14.47 11.98 13.23
CA GLY A 309 -13.78 12.03 14.53
C GLY A 309 -13.44 10.66 15.12
N ASN A 310 -13.56 9.58 14.35
CA ASN A 310 -13.22 8.22 14.75
C ASN A 310 -11.74 7.91 14.47
N TYR A 311 -10.84 8.71 15.04
CA TYR A 311 -9.43 8.70 14.68
C TYR A 311 -8.75 7.33 14.80
N GLU A 312 -9.04 6.55 15.84
CA GLU A 312 -8.46 5.21 16.01
C GLU A 312 -8.84 4.26 14.86
N ARG A 313 -10.06 4.36 14.34
CA ARG A 313 -10.50 3.58 13.17
C ARG A 313 -9.80 4.08 11.91
N GLY A 314 -9.66 5.41 11.78
CA GLY A 314 -8.91 6.06 10.72
C GLY A 314 -7.47 5.54 10.62
N VAL A 315 -6.72 5.55 11.74
CA VAL A 315 -5.35 5.02 11.80
C VAL A 315 -5.31 3.56 11.31
N LYS A 316 -6.23 2.70 11.76
CA LYS A 316 -6.25 1.27 11.35
C LYS A 316 -6.43 1.12 9.85
N HIS A 317 -7.31 1.92 9.25
CA HIS A 317 -7.53 1.90 7.80
C HIS A 317 -6.30 2.34 7.02
N PHE A 318 -5.66 3.45 7.44
CA PHE A 318 -4.44 3.92 6.83
C PHE A 318 -3.27 2.95 7.03
N LEU A 319 -3.17 2.30 8.18
CA LEU A 319 -2.11 1.34 8.48
C LEU A 319 -2.13 0.18 7.49
N ILE A 320 -3.31 -0.41 7.26
CA ILE A 320 -3.47 -1.50 6.29
C ILE A 320 -3.08 -1.02 4.89
N ALA A 321 -3.55 0.17 4.48
CA ALA A 321 -3.22 0.70 3.15
C ALA A 321 -1.72 1.02 2.99
N ALA A 322 -1.08 1.58 4.01
CA ALA A 322 0.35 1.87 4.03
C ALA A 322 1.19 0.58 3.93
N LYS A 323 0.79 -0.47 4.65
CA LYS A 323 1.40 -1.81 4.58
C LYS A 323 1.23 -2.50 3.23
N MET A 324 0.32 -2.01 2.38
CA MET A 324 0.14 -2.46 0.98
C MET A 324 0.84 -1.53 -0.03
N GLY A 325 1.67 -0.60 0.45
CA GLY A 325 2.49 0.30 -0.37
C GLY A 325 1.84 1.64 -0.72
N ALA A 326 0.72 2.04 -0.09
CA ALA A 326 0.13 3.35 -0.36
C ALA A 326 0.84 4.47 0.39
N LYS A 327 1.75 5.17 -0.29
CA LYS A 327 2.48 6.32 0.26
C LYS A 327 1.54 7.40 0.83
N ILE A 328 0.41 7.67 0.17
CA ILE A 328 -0.57 8.65 0.65
C ILE A 328 -1.12 8.31 2.04
N SER A 329 -1.28 7.03 2.37
CA SER A 329 -1.78 6.61 3.69
C SER A 329 -0.68 6.69 4.74
N LEU A 330 0.57 6.40 4.36
CA LEU A 330 1.72 6.61 5.23
C LEU A 330 1.90 8.09 5.59
N ASP A 331 1.78 8.98 4.59
CA ASP A 331 1.82 10.43 4.80
C ASP A 331 0.68 10.86 5.74
N SER A 332 -0.55 10.33 5.57
CA SER A 332 -1.66 10.60 6.52
C SER A 332 -1.34 10.17 7.95
N ILE A 333 -0.76 8.98 8.17
CA ILE A 333 -0.38 8.54 9.53
C ILE A 333 0.72 9.43 10.11
N LYS A 334 1.64 9.91 9.28
CA LYS A 334 2.66 10.87 9.70
C LYS A 334 2.03 12.17 10.18
N ASP A 335 1.06 12.70 9.46
CA ASP A 335 0.34 13.92 9.85
C ASP A 335 -0.42 13.69 11.17
N MET A 336 -1.11 12.55 11.29
CA MET A 336 -1.79 12.15 12.55
C MET A 336 -0.81 11.99 13.73
N PHE A 337 0.42 11.56 13.48
CA PHE A 337 1.47 11.46 14.51
C PHE A 337 1.95 12.84 14.95
N VAL A 338 2.12 13.79 14.01
CA VAL A 338 2.47 15.19 14.31
C VAL A 338 1.38 15.87 15.14
N GLU A 339 0.11 15.57 14.86
CA GLU A 339 -1.04 16.07 15.63
C GLU A 339 -1.22 15.38 17.00
N GLY A 340 -0.43 14.35 17.30
CA GLY A 340 -0.49 13.61 18.57
C GLY A 340 -1.65 12.61 18.67
N VAL A 341 -2.33 12.33 17.55
CA VAL A 341 -3.45 11.39 17.46
C VAL A 341 -2.95 9.95 17.26
N ALA A 342 -1.94 9.77 16.41
CA ALA A 342 -1.30 8.47 16.20
C ALA A 342 -0.13 8.27 17.16
N SER A 343 0.05 7.04 17.65
CA SER A 343 1.17 6.68 18.51
C SER A 343 2.46 6.51 17.72
N LYS A 344 3.60 6.63 18.41
CA LYS A 344 4.92 6.39 17.81
C LYS A 344 5.04 4.98 17.25
N GLU A 345 4.47 4.00 17.94
CA GLU A 345 4.46 2.59 17.54
C GLU A 345 3.63 2.40 16.26
N GLN A 346 2.48 3.07 16.15
CA GLN A 346 1.64 3.01 14.95
C GLN A 346 2.36 3.57 13.72
N TYR A 347 3.03 4.71 13.87
CA TYR A 347 3.80 5.30 12.77
C TYR A 347 5.01 4.44 12.39
N ALA A 348 5.74 3.89 13.38
CA ALA A 348 6.86 3.00 13.11
C ALA A 348 6.42 1.71 12.40
N ASP A 349 5.29 1.13 12.81
CA ASP A 349 4.70 -0.06 12.17
C ASP A 349 4.24 0.24 10.72
N ALA A 350 3.64 1.42 10.49
CA ALA A 350 3.27 1.87 9.16
C ALA A 350 4.49 2.05 8.24
N LEU A 351 5.55 2.68 8.75
CA LEU A 351 6.79 2.88 8.02
C LEU A 351 7.44 1.55 7.64
N LYS A 352 7.55 0.63 8.61
CA LYS A 352 8.15 -0.68 8.37
C LYS A 352 7.39 -1.47 7.31
N GLY A 353 6.08 -1.63 7.47
CA GLY A 353 5.31 -2.39 6.50
C GLY A 353 5.22 -1.71 5.12
N TYR A 354 5.32 -0.38 5.04
CA TYR A 354 5.49 0.30 3.76
C TYR A 354 6.84 -0.03 3.11
N GLN A 355 7.94 -0.06 3.89
CA GLN A 355 9.27 -0.45 3.39
C GLN A 355 9.26 -1.90 2.87
N ASP A 356 8.70 -2.83 3.64
CA ASP A 356 8.56 -4.24 3.26
C ASP A 356 7.79 -4.35 1.92
N SER A 357 6.65 -3.67 1.80
CA SER A 357 5.88 -3.55 0.55
C SER A 357 6.70 -3.01 -0.62
N MET A 358 7.50 -1.98 -0.40
CA MET A 358 8.31 -1.35 -1.45
C MET A 358 9.45 -2.27 -1.91
N GLU A 359 10.02 -3.05 -0.99
CA GLU A 359 11.04 -4.05 -1.30
C GLU A 359 10.45 -5.19 -2.15
N GLU A 360 9.27 -5.71 -1.79
CA GLU A 360 8.56 -6.71 -2.60
C GLU A 360 8.24 -6.21 -4.03
N MET A 361 8.03 -4.89 -4.18
CA MET A 361 7.76 -4.25 -5.47
C MET A 361 9.02 -3.82 -6.23
N ALA A 362 10.22 -4.02 -5.67
CA ALA A 362 11.46 -3.54 -6.28
C ALA A 362 11.82 -4.31 -7.56
N SER A 363 12.29 -3.59 -8.57
CA SER A 363 12.96 -4.16 -9.75
C SER A 363 13.91 -3.13 -10.34
N SER A 364 15.07 -3.60 -10.80
CA SER A 364 16.09 -2.78 -11.45
C SER A 364 15.53 -2.02 -12.65
N GLU A 365 14.71 -2.67 -13.46
CA GLU A 365 14.08 -2.08 -14.64
C GLU A 365 13.09 -0.99 -14.26
N ARG A 366 12.36 -1.17 -13.15
CA ARG A 366 11.42 -0.15 -12.65
C ARG A 366 12.16 1.10 -12.17
N VAL A 367 13.29 0.93 -11.49
CA VAL A 367 14.15 2.04 -11.03
C VAL A 367 14.70 2.81 -12.23
N GLU A 368 15.27 2.10 -13.20
CA GLU A 368 15.85 2.70 -14.39
C GLU A 368 14.82 3.50 -15.20
N VAL A 369 13.61 2.96 -15.42
CA VAL A 369 12.54 3.68 -16.11
C VAL A 369 12.14 4.94 -15.38
N LYS A 370 12.06 4.88 -14.04
CA LYS A 370 11.71 6.03 -13.22
C LYS A 370 12.75 7.13 -13.38
N GLU A 371 14.04 6.80 -13.38
CA GLU A 371 15.11 7.77 -13.61
C GLU A 371 15.07 8.39 -15.01
N ILE A 372 14.85 7.58 -16.04
CA ILE A 372 14.75 8.08 -17.43
C ILE A 372 13.56 9.03 -17.58
N ARG A 373 12.38 8.65 -17.06
CA ARG A 373 11.20 9.50 -17.07
C ARG A 373 11.46 10.81 -16.32
N GLN A 374 12.11 10.74 -15.15
CA GLN A 374 12.46 11.93 -14.37
C GLN A 374 13.41 12.86 -15.13
N ARG A 375 14.46 12.32 -15.75
CA ARG A 375 15.41 13.09 -16.58
C ARG A 375 14.69 13.77 -17.75
N ARG A 376 13.77 13.07 -18.42
CA ARG A 376 12.97 13.63 -19.52
C ARG A 376 12.05 14.76 -19.04
N CYS A 377 11.38 14.60 -17.90
CA CYS A 377 10.57 15.68 -17.31
C CYS A 377 11.42 16.90 -16.95
N ASN A 378 12.60 16.69 -16.34
CA ASN A 378 13.51 17.79 -16.00
C ASN A 378 14.01 18.51 -17.26
N MET A 379 14.33 17.76 -18.32
CA MET A 379 14.76 18.33 -19.60
C MET A 379 13.66 19.17 -20.25
N LEU A 380 12.41 18.69 -20.25
CA LEU A 380 11.28 19.45 -20.80
C LEU A 380 11.05 20.77 -20.05
N ARG A 381 11.15 20.76 -18.71
CA ARG A 381 11.06 21.98 -17.89
C ARG A 381 12.17 22.97 -18.22
N LEU A 382 13.41 22.50 -18.33
CA LEU A 382 14.53 23.35 -18.74
C LEU A 382 14.33 23.94 -20.15
N TRP A 383 13.71 23.18 -21.06
CA TRP A 383 13.36 23.69 -22.39
C TRP A 383 12.26 24.74 -22.35
N GLU A 384 11.29 24.64 -21.45
CA GLU A 384 10.28 25.68 -21.22
C GLU A 384 10.90 26.95 -20.60
N ASP A 385 11.80 26.79 -19.64
CA ASP A 385 12.52 27.90 -18.97
C ASP A 385 13.47 28.64 -19.92
N VAL A 386 14.04 27.96 -20.93
CA VAL A 386 14.89 28.58 -21.97
C VAL A 386 14.08 29.22 -23.10
N ARG A 387 12.78 28.90 -23.20
CA ARG A 387 11.88 29.43 -24.24
C ARG A 387 11.15 30.71 -23.81
N LEU A 388 11.12 30.99 -22.50
CA LEU A 388 10.67 32.24 -21.89
C LEU A 388 11.84 33.22 -21.78
#